data_AF-A0ABD3Q666-F1
#
_entry.id   AF-A0ABD3Q666-F1
#
_cell.length_a   1.000
_cell.length_b   1.000
_cell.length_c   1.000
_cell.angle_alpha   90.00
_cell.angle_beta   90.00
_cell.angle_gamma   90.00
#
_symmetry.space_group_name_H-M   'P 1'
#
loop_
_entity.id
_entity.type
_entity.pdbx_description
1 polymer ?
#
loop_
_entity_poly.entity_id
_entity_poly.type
_entity_poly.pdbx_seq_one_letter_code
_entity_poly.pdbx_strand_id
1 'polypeptide(L)'
;MTQISSICPRPYGATMTKSPVLILLLLSIICQAKHLFGADAFGLLPSTLTPRKNARRNGLVASVGHRRSPSMTQVDAATAFDLQENNALSSSQIKDPKVGVLLLNLGGPETGEDVEGFLYNLFADPDIIRLPSFLAPLQSLVALLISKRRAPKSREAYNSIGGGSPILQYTRAQAELMAQSLRMRYGIDAKTYIGMRYWYPFTEEALAKIREDEINALVVLPLYPQFSISTSGSSLRVLQEEFAKHSEFYGPQRMFHTVIPSWYDRPGYVKSVANLIQNELDSFTPEEIAEGTSAWQPIPKHVLFSAHGVPASYIEAGDPYKAQIEDCVERIKALLPSEEEGVKVHLSFQSRVGPVEWLRPYTDDVLPSLGEQGVKNLVVVPISFVSEHIETLEEIDIEYRELALESGITNWRRSPALNTDATFIDDMADMVADALNEPSQSITEACVANNVGNLELKSVSNQEEISSAGVLGVGYDDDLAGRAKLRKGELFNGRIAMIGIVATCLIELLSGKPFIHLFSW
;
A
#
# COMPACT_ATOMS: atom_id res chain seq x y z
N MET A 1 -12.73 69.18 34.51
CA MET A 1 -13.90 69.20 33.60
C MET A 1 -13.80 67.93 32.77
N THR A 2 -14.61 66.88 32.92
CA THR A 2 -15.86 66.70 33.66
C THR A 2 -16.11 65.20 33.81
N GLN A 3 -16.48 64.77 35.02
CA GLN A 3 -17.30 63.60 35.42
C GLN A 3 -16.86 62.17 35.04
N ILE A 4 -16.46 61.31 35.99
CA ILE A 4 -17.17 60.68 37.15
C ILE A 4 -17.73 59.30 36.78
N SER A 5 -17.10 58.28 37.38
CA SER A 5 -17.63 57.01 37.96
C SER A 5 -18.48 56.08 37.06
N SER A 6 -18.51 54.75 37.18
CA SER A 6 -17.84 53.73 37.99
C SER A 6 -18.59 52.40 37.75
N ILE A 7 -17.94 51.28 38.06
CA ILE A 7 -18.54 49.96 38.44
C ILE A 7 -18.93 49.00 37.29
N CYS A 8 -18.36 47.79 37.40
CA CYS A 8 -18.55 46.57 36.61
C CYS A 8 -19.80 45.78 37.08
N PRO A 9 -20.50 44.98 36.24
CA PRO A 9 -20.44 43.50 36.37
C PRO A 9 -20.76 42.67 35.08
N ARG A 10 -20.49 41.34 35.09
CA ARG A 10 -20.97 40.29 34.14
C ARG A 10 -22.49 40.01 34.30
N PRO A 11 -23.15 39.03 33.60
CA PRO A 11 -23.24 38.61 32.18
C PRO A 11 -24.73 38.61 31.65
N TYR A 12 -25.00 38.27 30.35
CA TYR A 12 -26.18 37.52 29.79
C TYR A 12 -26.55 37.89 28.32
N GLY A 13 -26.77 36.86 27.48
CA GLY A 13 -27.97 36.65 26.66
C GLY A 13 -28.14 37.38 25.31
N ALA A 14 -28.25 36.61 24.21
CA ALA A 14 -29.06 36.98 23.05
C ALA A 14 -29.77 35.74 22.46
N THR A 15 -31.09 35.81 22.44
CA THR A 15 -32.06 34.87 21.85
C THR A 15 -32.14 35.03 20.33
N MET A 16 -32.22 33.92 19.58
CA MET A 16 -32.72 33.93 18.19
C MET A 16 -34.00 33.08 18.07
N THR A 17 -35.02 33.70 17.48
CA THR A 17 -36.36 33.18 17.20
C THR A 17 -36.33 32.18 16.04
N LYS A 18 -36.89 30.98 16.25
CA LYS A 18 -37.01 29.92 15.22
C LYS A 18 -38.30 30.12 14.42
N SER A 19 -38.19 30.05 13.09
CA SER A 19 -39.33 30.13 12.16
C SER A 19 -40.23 28.88 12.26
N PRO A 20 -41.55 29.01 12.48
CA PRO A 20 -42.48 27.88 12.62
C PRO A 20 -42.66 27.05 11.33
N VAL A 21 -42.16 27.52 10.19
CA VAL A 21 -42.24 26.81 8.90
C VAL A 21 -41.31 25.60 8.84
N LEU A 22 -40.16 25.63 9.53
CA LEU A 22 -39.18 24.55 9.52
C LEU A 22 -39.62 23.35 10.37
N ILE A 23 -40.35 23.61 11.47
CA ILE A 23 -40.90 22.58 12.35
C ILE A 23 -42.06 21.82 11.66
N LEU A 24 -42.88 22.53 10.88
CA LEU A 24 -43.95 21.90 10.08
C LEU A 24 -43.39 21.05 8.92
N LEU A 25 -42.27 21.44 8.32
CA LEU A 25 -41.60 20.64 7.29
C LEU A 25 -40.97 19.36 7.87
N LEU A 26 -40.31 19.47 9.02
CA LEU A 26 -39.70 18.33 9.73
C LEU A 26 -40.75 17.32 10.23
N LEU A 27 -41.90 17.80 10.72
CA LEU A 27 -43.01 16.92 11.13
C LEU A 27 -43.67 16.22 9.94
N SER A 28 -43.75 16.85 8.76
CA SER A 28 -44.25 16.23 7.53
C SER A 28 -43.33 15.11 7.04
N ILE A 29 -42.01 15.31 7.10
CA ILE A 29 -41.00 14.31 6.72
C ILE A 29 -40.98 13.11 7.68
N ILE A 30 -41.10 13.36 8.99
CA ILE A 30 -41.19 12.29 10.01
C ILE A 30 -42.50 11.50 9.87
N CYS A 31 -43.60 12.14 9.45
CA CYS A 31 -44.88 11.47 9.21
C CYS A 31 -44.85 10.62 7.91
N GLN A 32 -44.12 11.06 6.87
CA GLN A 32 -43.90 10.25 5.66
C GLN A 32 -42.94 9.07 5.89
N ALA A 33 -41.93 9.22 6.76
CA ALA A 33 -41.00 8.13 7.10
C ALA A 33 -41.68 7.00 7.90
N LYS A 34 -42.66 7.31 8.75
CA LYS A 34 -43.45 6.30 9.49
C LYS A 34 -44.39 5.48 8.61
N HIS A 35 -44.71 5.95 7.40
CA HIS A 35 -45.62 5.25 6.48
C HIS A 35 -44.88 4.34 5.47
N LEU A 36 -43.54 4.46 5.39
CA LEU A 36 -42.66 3.69 4.50
C LEU A 36 -41.96 2.51 5.19
N PHE A 37 -41.87 2.52 6.54
CA PHE A 37 -41.30 1.42 7.31
C PHE A 37 -42.39 0.82 8.21
N GLY A 38 -43.02 -0.25 7.71
CA GLY A 38 -43.96 -1.05 8.47
C GLY A 38 -43.32 -1.56 9.76
N ALA A 39 -44.03 -1.37 10.87
CA ALA A 39 -43.71 -1.97 12.15
C ALA A 39 -43.89 -3.49 12.05
N ASP A 40 -42.79 -4.24 12.09
CA ASP A 40 -42.67 -5.59 12.66
C ASP A 40 -41.26 -6.15 12.38
N ALA A 41 -40.27 -5.72 13.18
CA ALA A 41 -39.00 -6.43 13.34
C ALA A 41 -38.25 -5.94 14.60
N PHE A 42 -38.96 -5.80 15.72
CA PHE A 42 -38.34 -5.75 17.05
C PHE A 42 -38.85 -6.95 17.84
N GLY A 43 -38.02 -8.00 17.89
CA GLY A 43 -38.27 -9.21 18.66
C GLY A 43 -37.01 -9.60 19.43
N LEU A 44 -37.08 -9.43 20.75
CA LEU A 44 -36.07 -9.80 21.74
C LEU A 44 -36.01 -11.33 21.97
N LEU A 45 -34.77 -11.87 22.01
CA LEU A 45 -34.25 -12.99 22.83
C LEU A 45 -34.82 -14.43 22.61
N PRO A 46 -34.17 -15.54 23.08
CA PRO A 46 -32.98 -15.66 23.94
C PRO A 46 -31.90 -16.70 23.51
N SER A 47 -30.85 -16.72 24.35
CA SER A 47 -29.75 -17.67 24.52
C SER A 47 -30.12 -19.17 24.59
N THR A 48 -29.24 -20.02 24.06
CA THR A 48 -28.64 -21.25 24.65
C THR A 48 -28.16 -22.17 23.52
N LEU A 49 -26.90 -22.62 23.57
CA LEU A 49 -26.50 -24.03 23.43
C LEU A 49 -24.98 -24.21 23.57
N THR A 50 -24.66 -25.23 24.34
CA THR A 50 -23.40 -25.68 24.95
C THR A 50 -22.36 -26.29 24.00
N PRO A 51 -21.09 -26.43 24.44
CA PRO A 51 -19.98 -26.93 23.63
C PRO A 51 -20.00 -28.46 23.47
N ARG A 52 -19.67 -28.95 22.28
CA ARG A 52 -19.53 -30.38 21.99
C ARG A 52 -18.11 -30.84 22.35
N LYS A 53 -18.01 -31.61 23.43
CA LYS A 53 -16.89 -32.51 23.73
C LYS A 53 -16.78 -33.57 22.63
N ASN A 54 -15.57 -33.90 22.20
CA ASN A 54 -15.20 -35.26 21.82
C ASN A 54 -13.76 -35.55 22.23
N ALA A 55 -13.63 -36.48 23.16
CA ALA A 55 -12.39 -37.11 23.56
C ALA A 55 -12.34 -38.52 22.94
N ARG A 56 -11.18 -38.90 22.41
CA ARG A 56 -10.62 -40.28 22.31
C ARG A 56 -9.18 -40.09 21.77
N ARG A 57 -8.14 -40.06 22.60
CA ARG A 57 -7.36 -41.19 23.18
C ARG A 57 -6.92 -42.24 22.15
N ASN A 58 -5.64 -42.15 21.78
CA ASN A 58 -4.60 -43.19 21.70
C ASN A 58 -3.31 -42.43 21.30
N GLY A 59 -2.19 -42.36 22.03
CA GLY A 59 -1.63 -43.31 22.97
C GLY A 59 -0.54 -44.12 22.28
N LEU A 60 0.61 -43.52 21.93
CA LEU A 60 1.85 -44.26 21.74
C LEU A 60 3.07 -43.40 22.08
N VAL A 61 3.85 -43.91 23.02
CA VAL A 61 5.12 -43.42 23.54
C VAL A 61 6.22 -44.27 22.91
N ALA A 62 7.30 -43.65 22.42
CA ALA A 62 8.63 -44.24 22.27
C ALA A 62 9.63 -43.10 21.98
N SER A 63 10.35 -42.60 22.98
CA SER A 63 11.66 -43.06 23.47
C SER A 63 12.84 -42.62 22.58
N VAL A 64 13.65 -41.76 23.20
CA VAL A 64 14.98 -41.28 22.84
C VAL A 64 15.92 -42.43 22.45
N GLY A 65 16.64 -42.27 21.34
CA GLY A 65 17.66 -43.19 20.86
C GLY A 65 18.89 -42.43 20.36
N HIS A 66 19.90 -42.34 21.22
CA HIS A 66 21.26 -41.88 20.95
C HIS A 66 22.02 -42.92 20.10
N ARG A 67 22.72 -42.53 19.03
CA ARG A 67 23.91 -43.20 18.42
C ARG A 67 24.41 -42.38 17.23
N ARG A 68 25.56 -41.72 17.36
CA ARG A 68 26.92 -42.17 16.96
C ARG A 68 27.21 -42.07 15.46
N SER A 69 28.09 -41.12 15.15
CA SER A 69 28.88 -40.97 13.93
C SER A 69 29.81 -42.16 13.67
N PRO A 70 30.19 -42.39 12.41
CA PRO A 70 31.60 -42.60 12.05
C PRO A 70 31.98 -41.76 10.81
N SER A 71 32.94 -40.85 10.93
CA SER A 71 34.36 -40.99 10.53
C SER A 71 34.63 -40.92 9.03
N MET A 72 35.39 -39.89 8.67
CA MET A 72 36.05 -39.65 7.39
C MET A 72 36.86 -40.85 6.89
N THR A 73 36.85 -41.05 5.58
CA THR A 73 37.97 -41.64 4.83
C THR A 73 38.12 -40.88 3.51
N GLN A 74 39.29 -40.26 3.31
CA GLN A 74 39.79 -39.80 2.02
C GLN A 74 40.27 -41.00 1.21
N VAL A 75 39.93 -41.09 -0.09
CA VAL A 75 40.84 -41.61 -1.13
C VAL A 75 40.49 -41.01 -2.50
N ASP A 76 41.44 -40.22 -3.00
CA ASP A 76 41.95 -39.97 -4.36
C ASP A 76 41.11 -39.97 -5.65
N ALA A 77 41.67 -39.15 -6.54
CA ALA A 77 41.20 -38.68 -7.82
C ALA A 77 41.30 -39.67 -8.99
N ALA A 78 40.58 -39.29 -10.05
CA ALA A 78 40.74 -39.67 -11.45
C ALA A 78 40.16 -41.02 -11.91
N THR A 79 38.94 -40.95 -12.45
CA THR A 79 38.63 -41.57 -13.74
C THR A 79 37.70 -40.64 -14.51
N ALA A 80 38.23 -40.06 -15.59
CA ALA A 80 37.46 -39.46 -16.66
C ALA A 80 36.55 -40.54 -17.25
N PHE A 81 35.25 -40.29 -17.23
CA PHE A 81 34.27 -41.03 -18.03
C PHE A 81 33.34 -40.00 -18.68
N ASP A 82 33.32 -40.09 -20.01
CA ASP A 82 32.48 -39.32 -20.92
C ASP A 82 31.03 -39.23 -20.44
N LEU A 83 30.58 -37.99 -20.23
CA LEU A 83 29.17 -37.60 -20.28
C LEU A 83 29.06 -36.33 -21.15
N GLN A 84 29.52 -36.45 -22.40
CA GLN A 84 28.97 -35.65 -23.50
C GLN A 84 27.80 -36.44 -24.09
N GLU A 85 26.59 -36.13 -23.64
CA GLU A 85 25.31 -36.22 -24.36
C GLU A 85 24.20 -36.17 -23.31
N ASN A 86 23.76 -34.95 -22.95
CA ASN A 86 22.40 -34.59 -22.50
C ASN A 86 22.34 -33.10 -22.08
N ASN A 87 22.85 -32.22 -22.94
CA ASN A 87 22.79 -30.76 -22.74
C ASN A 87 22.17 -30.06 -23.97
N ALA A 88 21.02 -30.54 -24.43
CA ALA A 88 20.32 -30.00 -25.61
C ALA A 88 19.00 -29.28 -25.26
N LEU A 89 18.80 -28.85 -24.02
CA LEU A 89 17.65 -28.02 -23.60
C LEU A 89 18.04 -26.89 -22.63
N SER A 90 19.30 -26.44 -22.71
CA SER A 90 19.78 -25.22 -22.05
C SER A 90 20.17 -24.20 -23.11
N SER A 91 19.91 -22.92 -22.85
CA SER A 91 20.32 -21.75 -23.63
C SER A 91 19.47 -21.36 -24.86
N SER A 92 18.37 -20.65 -24.62
CA SER A 92 18.20 -19.37 -25.32
C SER A 92 19.03 -18.32 -24.59
N GLN A 93 20.35 -18.53 -24.49
CA GLN A 93 21.25 -17.54 -23.88
C GLN A 93 21.30 -16.36 -24.84
N ILE A 94 20.72 -15.24 -24.41
CA ILE A 94 20.94 -13.96 -25.06
C ILE A 94 22.44 -13.72 -25.07
N LYS A 95 23.03 -13.65 -26.27
CA LYS A 95 24.44 -13.38 -26.46
C LYS A 95 24.69 -11.92 -26.04
N ASP A 96 25.47 -11.73 -24.99
CA ASP A 96 25.77 -10.44 -24.35
C ASP A 96 24.51 -9.65 -23.91
N PRO A 97 23.92 -9.98 -22.74
CA PRO A 97 22.71 -9.31 -22.28
C PRO A 97 22.99 -7.83 -21.96
N LYS A 98 22.23 -6.93 -22.59
CA LYS A 98 22.12 -5.52 -22.24
C LYS A 98 21.02 -5.41 -21.18
N VAL A 99 21.45 -5.28 -19.93
CA VAL A 99 20.54 -5.31 -18.77
C VAL A 99 19.93 -3.94 -18.53
N GLY A 100 18.59 -3.90 -18.44
CA GLY A 100 17.82 -2.74 -18.02
C GLY A 100 17.07 -3.03 -16.71
N VAL A 101 16.90 -2.01 -15.88
CA VAL A 101 16.01 -2.06 -14.70
C VAL A 101 14.96 -0.96 -14.84
N LEU A 102 13.69 -1.33 -14.91
CA LEU A 102 12.56 -0.41 -14.94
C LEU A 102 11.95 -0.29 -13.54
N LEU A 103 12.17 0.85 -12.89
CA LEU A 103 11.58 1.18 -11.60
C LEU A 103 10.19 1.78 -11.83
N LEU A 104 9.15 1.14 -11.28
CA LEU A 104 7.76 1.60 -11.39
C LEU A 104 7.31 2.26 -10.08
N ASN A 105 6.73 3.44 -10.16
CA ASN A 105 6.20 4.14 -8.99
C ASN A 105 5.02 5.05 -9.38
N LEU A 106 4.38 5.69 -8.39
CA LEU A 106 3.17 6.49 -8.58
C LEU A 106 3.48 7.78 -9.35
N GLY A 107 4.64 8.36 -9.05
CA GLY A 107 5.02 9.71 -9.44
C GLY A 107 4.45 10.76 -8.48
N GLY A 108 4.75 12.01 -8.77
CA GLY A 108 4.25 13.15 -8.03
C GLY A 108 4.58 14.44 -8.78
N PRO A 109 3.80 15.51 -8.57
CA PRO A 109 4.01 16.79 -9.24
C PRO A 109 5.35 17.39 -8.82
N GLU A 110 6.17 17.86 -9.75
CA GLU A 110 7.47 18.46 -9.45
C GLU A 110 7.34 19.90 -8.95
N THR A 111 6.28 20.59 -9.38
CA THR A 111 5.96 21.96 -8.98
C THR A 111 4.49 22.11 -8.58
N GLY A 112 4.17 23.21 -7.89
CA GLY A 112 2.77 23.55 -7.57
C GLY A 112 1.87 23.70 -8.81
N GLU A 113 2.42 24.07 -9.97
CA GLU A 113 1.66 24.22 -11.22
C GLU A 113 1.22 22.85 -11.77
N ASP A 114 2.03 21.81 -11.55
CA ASP A 114 1.82 20.44 -12.02
C ASP A 114 0.67 19.70 -11.30
N VAL A 115 0.29 20.19 -10.12
CA VAL A 115 -0.66 19.51 -9.21
C VAL A 115 -1.99 19.20 -9.89
N GLU A 116 -2.55 20.13 -10.67
CA GLU A 116 -3.84 19.89 -11.35
C GLU A 116 -3.72 18.76 -12.38
N GLY A 117 -2.63 18.75 -13.16
CA GLY A 117 -2.37 17.73 -14.18
C GLY A 117 -2.13 16.35 -13.55
N PHE A 118 -1.34 16.30 -12.49
CA PHE A 118 -1.12 15.08 -11.70
C PHE A 118 -2.44 14.51 -11.16
N LEU A 119 -3.25 15.35 -10.51
CA LEU A 119 -4.55 14.93 -9.97
C LEU A 119 -5.51 14.48 -11.07
N TYR A 120 -5.48 15.15 -12.24
CA TYR A 120 -6.27 14.72 -13.39
C TYR A 120 -5.90 13.30 -13.81
N ASN A 121 -4.61 12.99 -13.97
CA ASN A 121 -4.16 11.65 -14.36
C ASN A 121 -4.54 10.60 -13.31
N LEU A 122 -4.38 10.93 -12.02
CA LEU A 122 -4.76 10.06 -10.91
C LEU A 122 -6.26 9.73 -10.90
N PHE A 123 -7.12 10.74 -11.04
CA PHE A 123 -8.58 10.53 -11.02
C PHE A 123 -9.16 10.03 -12.35
N ALA A 124 -8.41 10.15 -13.44
CA ALA A 124 -8.77 9.55 -14.73
C ALA A 124 -8.57 8.03 -14.74
N ASP A 125 -7.79 7.48 -13.80
CA ASP A 125 -7.55 6.04 -13.70
C ASP A 125 -8.82 5.31 -13.18
N PRO A 126 -9.39 4.37 -13.96
CA PRO A 126 -10.53 3.57 -13.54
C PRO A 126 -10.22 2.58 -12.41
N ASP A 127 -8.96 2.32 -12.11
CA ASP A 127 -8.53 1.51 -10.96
C ASP A 127 -8.46 2.36 -9.67
N ILE A 128 -8.52 3.70 -9.75
CA ILE A 128 -8.63 4.62 -8.62
C ILE A 128 -10.08 5.09 -8.42
N ILE A 129 -10.71 5.64 -9.46
CA ILE A 129 -12.13 6.02 -9.42
C ILE A 129 -12.86 5.24 -10.50
N ARG A 130 -13.52 4.15 -10.12
CA ARG A 130 -14.33 3.37 -11.05
C ARG A 130 -15.75 3.92 -11.16
N LEU A 131 -16.04 4.65 -12.24
CA LEU A 131 -17.42 5.01 -12.57
C LEU A 131 -18.22 3.77 -13.03
N PRO A 132 -19.55 3.73 -12.79
CA PRO A 132 -20.41 2.71 -13.38
C PRO A 132 -20.26 2.68 -14.90
N SER A 133 -20.33 1.50 -15.53
CA SER A 133 -20.02 1.33 -16.97
C SER A 133 -20.79 2.26 -17.91
N PHE A 134 -22.04 2.64 -17.57
CA PHE A 134 -22.84 3.58 -18.36
C PHE A 134 -22.40 5.05 -18.23
N LEU A 135 -21.62 5.38 -17.18
CA LEU A 135 -21.00 6.70 -16.96
C LEU A 135 -19.50 6.70 -17.28
N ALA A 136 -18.91 5.55 -17.64
CA ALA A 136 -17.49 5.47 -18.00
C ALA A 136 -17.05 6.49 -19.08
N PRO A 137 -17.87 6.82 -20.11
CA PRO A 137 -17.51 7.87 -21.06
C PRO A 137 -17.34 9.27 -20.43
N LEU A 138 -17.84 9.49 -19.21
CA LEU A 138 -17.71 10.75 -18.48
C LEU A 138 -16.48 10.79 -17.55
N GLN A 139 -15.67 9.71 -17.49
CA GLN A 139 -14.52 9.61 -16.57
C GLN A 139 -13.59 10.83 -16.67
N SER A 140 -13.18 11.21 -17.87
CA SER A 140 -12.26 12.36 -18.06
C SER A 140 -12.88 13.68 -17.63
N LEU A 141 -14.18 13.88 -17.84
CA LEU A 141 -14.87 15.09 -17.38
C LEU A 141 -14.97 15.13 -15.85
N VAL A 142 -15.30 14.00 -15.23
CA VAL A 142 -15.34 13.88 -13.77
C VAL A 142 -13.95 14.10 -13.17
N ALA A 143 -12.92 13.48 -13.73
CA ALA A 143 -11.53 13.66 -13.33
C ALA A 143 -11.10 15.13 -13.41
N LEU A 144 -11.43 15.84 -14.51
CA LEU A 144 -11.13 17.26 -14.68
C LEU A 144 -11.83 18.16 -13.65
N LEU A 145 -13.09 17.86 -13.34
CA LEU A 145 -13.85 18.63 -12.34
C LEU A 145 -13.29 18.41 -10.93
N ILE A 146 -12.98 17.17 -10.57
CA ILE A 146 -12.40 16.81 -9.27
C ILE A 146 -10.99 17.40 -9.14
N SER A 147 -10.15 17.27 -10.17
CA SER A 147 -8.77 17.78 -10.15
C SER A 147 -8.75 19.29 -9.98
N LYS A 148 -9.54 20.05 -10.74
CA LYS A 148 -9.65 21.51 -10.59
C LYS A 148 -10.12 21.95 -9.22
N ARG A 149 -11.09 21.24 -8.64
CA ARG A 149 -11.60 21.54 -7.30
C ARG A 149 -10.56 21.25 -6.21
N ARG A 150 -9.80 20.15 -6.34
CA ARG A 150 -8.82 19.72 -5.33
C ARG A 150 -7.46 20.41 -5.47
N ALA A 151 -7.09 20.86 -6.67
CA ALA A 151 -5.78 21.43 -6.96
C ALA A 151 -5.36 22.58 -6.05
N PRO A 152 -6.21 23.55 -5.67
CA PRO A 152 -5.80 24.62 -4.75
C PRO A 152 -5.33 24.10 -3.40
N LYS A 153 -6.13 23.24 -2.75
CA LYS A 153 -5.77 22.64 -1.45
C LYS A 153 -4.51 21.78 -1.57
N SER A 154 -4.44 20.92 -2.59
CA SER A 154 -3.26 20.07 -2.80
C SER A 154 -2.00 20.88 -3.10
N ARG A 155 -2.10 22.02 -3.80
CA ARG A 155 -0.98 22.91 -4.06
C ARG A 155 -0.46 23.56 -2.78
N GLU A 156 -1.35 23.96 -1.88
CA GLU A 156 -0.95 24.47 -0.55
C GLU A 156 -0.19 23.40 0.25
N ALA A 157 -0.66 22.15 0.23
CA ALA A 157 0.04 21.02 0.85
C ALA A 157 1.41 20.74 0.19
N TYR A 158 1.52 20.79 -1.13
CA TYR A 158 2.84 20.69 -1.79
C TYR A 158 3.76 21.87 -1.46
N ASN A 159 3.21 23.08 -1.31
CA ASN A 159 3.98 24.26 -0.95
C ASN A 159 4.53 24.18 0.49
N SER A 160 3.80 23.57 1.43
CA SER A 160 4.29 23.41 2.81
C SER A 160 5.51 22.48 2.92
N ILE A 161 5.70 21.59 1.94
CA ILE A 161 6.81 20.62 1.89
C ILE A 161 7.94 21.01 0.92
N GLY A 162 7.93 22.23 0.38
CA GLY A 162 8.99 22.75 -0.51
C GLY A 162 8.58 22.99 -1.97
N GLY A 163 7.30 22.88 -2.30
CA GLY A 163 6.73 23.29 -3.60
C GLY A 163 6.48 22.18 -4.61
N GLY A 164 6.77 20.92 -4.25
CA GLY A 164 6.61 19.75 -5.13
C GLY A 164 6.97 18.45 -4.42
N SER A 165 6.69 17.32 -5.07
CA SER A 165 6.98 15.98 -4.56
C SER A 165 8.47 15.63 -4.74
N PRO A 166 9.18 15.21 -3.69
CA PRO A 166 10.58 14.77 -3.81
C PRO A 166 10.70 13.33 -4.37
N ILE A 167 9.59 12.64 -4.63
CA ILE A 167 9.56 11.22 -5.01
C ILE A 167 10.43 10.90 -6.22
N LEU A 168 10.42 11.77 -7.25
CA LEU A 168 11.22 11.56 -8.47
C LEU A 168 12.71 11.75 -8.21
N GLN A 169 13.07 12.68 -7.32
CA GLN A 169 14.47 12.93 -6.95
C GLN A 169 15.03 11.72 -6.19
N TYR A 170 14.29 11.21 -5.20
CA TYR A 170 14.68 9.99 -4.48
C TYR A 170 14.71 8.76 -5.38
N THR A 171 13.74 8.61 -6.28
CA THR A 171 13.71 7.47 -7.22
C THR A 171 14.91 7.49 -8.17
N ARG A 172 15.33 8.67 -8.66
CA ARG A 172 16.56 8.82 -9.47
C ARG A 172 17.81 8.44 -8.66
N ALA A 173 17.93 8.97 -7.44
CA ALA A 173 19.06 8.64 -6.58
C ALA A 173 19.12 7.14 -6.23
N GLN A 174 17.98 6.52 -5.91
CA GLN A 174 17.87 5.08 -5.67
C GLN A 174 18.31 4.27 -6.90
N ALA A 175 17.82 4.64 -8.09
CA ALA A 175 18.20 3.98 -9.34
C ALA A 175 19.71 4.06 -9.60
N GLU A 176 20.31 5.25 -9.48
CA GLU A 176 21.73 5.47 -9.67
C GLU A 176 22.60 4.68 -8.67
N LEU A 177 22.23 4.71 -7.39
CA LEU A 177 22.96 4.02 -6.33
C LEU A 177 22.81 2.49 -6.42
N MET A 178 21.62 2.00 -6.76
CA MET A 178 21.36 0.58 -7.00
C MET A 178 22.19 0.07 -8.19
N ALA A 179 22.25 0.83 -9.31
CA ALA A 179 23.07 0.45 -10.47
C ALA A 179 24.57 0.40 -10.12
N GLN A 180 25.04 1.36 -9.31
CA GLN A 180 26.41 1.34 -8.79
C GLN A 180 26.66 0.12 -7.90
N SER A 181 25.74 -0.19 -6.99
CA SER A 181 25.85 -1.35 -6.09
C SER A 181 25.83 -2.67 -6.86
N LEU A 182 24.94 -2.82 -7.86
CA LEU A 182 24.92 -3.97 -8.79
C LEU A 182 26.25 -4.18 -9.49
N ARG A 183 26.84 -3.11 -10.03
CA ARG A 183 28.13 -3.18 -10.71
C ARG A 183 29.25 -3.57 -9.76
N MET A 184 29.28 -3.01 -8.56
CA MET A 184 30.34 -3.26 -7.58
C MET A 184 30.26 -4.65 -6.97
N ARG A 185 29.05 -5.16 -6.68
CA ARG A 185 28.82 -6.43 -5.99
C ARG A 185 28.77 -7.63 -6.93
N TYR A 186 28.20 -7.45 -8.12
CA TYR A 186 27.90 -8.54 -9.06
C TYR A 186 28.58 -8.38 -10.43
N GLY A 187 29.22 -7.25 -10.71
CA GLY A 187 29.81 -6.97 -12.02
C GLY A 187 28.79 -6.76 -13.14
N ILE A 188 27.51 -6.52 -12.78
CA ILE A 188 26.42 -6.29 -13.73
C ILE A 188 26.33 -4.81 -14.05
N ASP A 189 26.53 -4.43 -15.31
CA ASP A 189 26.34 -3.06 -15.79
C ASP A 189 24.89 -2.90 -16.29
N ALA A 190 24.03 -2.38 -15.43
CA ALA A 190 22.61 -2.23 -15.70
C ALA A 190 22.24 -0.76 -15.95
N LYS A 191 21.45 -0.50 -16.99
CA LYS A 191 20.87 0.82 -17.25
C LYS A 191 19.50 0.93 -16.57
N THR A 192 19.27 2.03 -15.85
CA THR A 192 18.03 2.21 -15.08
C THR A 192 17.06 3.16 -15.77
N TYR A 193 15.77 2.85 -15.66
CA TYR A 193 14.66 3.58 -16.22
C TYR A 193 13.60 3.78 -15.14
N ILE A 194 12.88 4.89 -15.21
CA ILE A 194 11.84 5.23 -14.26
C ILE A 194 10.54 5.39 -15.04
N GLY A 195 9.52 4.63 -14.65
CA GLY A 195 8.16 4.72 -15.17
C GLY A 195 7.21 5.12 -14.05
N MET A 196 6.72 6.35 -14.10
CA MET A 196 5.75 6.87 -13.15
C MET A 196 4.33 6.69 -13.70
N ARG A 197 3.37 6.41 -12.81
CA ARG A 197 1.99 6.09 -13.21
C ARG A 197 1.16 7.33 -13.57
N TYR A 198 1.30 8.43 -12.82
CA TYR A 198 0.43 9.62 -12.95
C TYR A 198 1.17 10.93 -13.20
N TRP A 199 2.50 10.93 -13.18
CA TRP A 199 3.32 12.07 -13.56
C TRP A 199 4.52 11.65 -14.40
N TYR A 200 5.27 12.60 -14.94
CA TYR A 200 6.45 12.31 -15.75
C TYR A 200 7.62 11.77 -14.90
N PRO A 201 8.54 10.98 -15.50
CA PRO A 201 8.42 10.33 -16.81
C PRO A 201 7.43 9.16 -16.78
N PHE A 202 6.53 9.09 -17.76
CA PHE A 202 5.55 8.01 -17.86
C PHE A 202 6.19 6.68 -18.26
N THR A 203 5.46 5.58 -18.03
CA THR A 203 5.92 4.23 -18.36
C THR A 203 6.25 4.08 -19.84
N GLU A 204 5.44 4.68 -20.72
CA GLU A 204 5.60 4.70 -22.16
C GLU A 204 6.90 5.40 -22.60
N GLU A 205 7.26 6.50 -21.94
CA GLU A 205 8.52 7.22 -22.18
C GLU A 205 9.73 6.41 -21.73
N ALA A 206 9.61 5.68 -20.62
CA ALA A 206 10.64 4.78 -20.13
C ALA A 206 10.86 3.61 -21.13
N LEU A 207 9.78 3.02 -21.63
CA LEU A 207 9.82 1.95 -22.62
C LEU A 207 10.43 2.41 -23.96
N ALA A 208 10.10 3.63 -24.42
CA ALA A 208 10.72 4.20 -25.61
C ALA A 208 12.25 4.26 -25.48
N LYS A 209 12.77 4.68 -24.32
CA LYS A 209 14.22 4.70 -24.04
C LYS A 209 14.82 3.30 -23.94
N ILE A 210 14.14 2.35 -23.29
CA ILE A 210 14.55 0.94 -23.23
C ILE A 210 14.75 0.37 -24.65
N ARG A 211 13.83 0.70 -25.56
CA ARG A 211 13.92 0.32 -26.97
C ARG A 211 15.09 1.01 -27.68
N GLU A 212 15.28 2.31 -27.49
CA GLU A 212 16.38 3.08 -28.10
C GLU A 212 17.76 2.56 -27.66
N ASP A 213 17.88 2.10 -26.42
CA ASP A 213 19.10 1.52 -25.87
C ASP A 213 19.33 0.05 -26.24
N GLU A 214 18.35 -0.55 -26.94
CA GLU A 214 18.35 -1.96 -27.34
C GLU A 214 18.50 -2.93 -26.16
N ILE A 215 17.86 -2.61 -25.03
CA ILE A 215 17.82 -3.51 -23.86
C ILE A 215 17.15 -4.82 -24.27
N ASN A 216 17.80 -5.94 -23.93
CA ASN A 216 17.32 -7.28 -24.26
C ASN A 216 17.09 -8.16 -23.02
N ALA A 217 17.49 -7.70 -21.83
CA ALA A 217 17.15 -8.30 -20.53
C ALA A 217 16.64 -7.22 -19.58
N LEU A 218 15.34 -7.23 -19.26
CA LEU A 218 14.68 -6.20 -18.47
C LEU A 218 14.18 -6.74 -17.13
N VAL A 219 14.63 -6.14 -16.03
CA VAL A 219 14.05 -6.37 -14.70
C VAL A 219 13.04 -5.27 -14.41
N VAL A 220 11.81 -5.64 -14.08
CA VAL A 220 10.74 -4.71 -13.71
C VAL A 220 10.62 -4.72 -12.19
N LEU A 221 10.84 -3.55 -11.58
CA LEU A 221 10.85 -3.37 -10.13
C LEU A 221 9.81 -2.32 -9.70
N PRO A 222 8.62 -2.74 -9.25
CA PRO A 222 7.71 -1.85 -8.56
C PRO A 222 8.31 -1.40 -7.22
N LEU A 223 8.34 -0.09 -6.98
CA LEU A 223 8.82 0.53 -5.73
C LEU A 223 7.77 0.53 -4.62
N TYR A 224 6.99 -0.55 -4.56
CA TYR A 224 6.03 -0.86 -3.52
C TYR A 224 6.40 -2.21 -2.92
N PRO A 225 6.89 -2.28 -1.66
CA PRO A 225 7.26 -3.55 -1.05
C PRO A 225 6.06 -4.50 -0.98
N GLN A 226 4.90 -3.96 -0.60
CA GLN A 226 3.63 -4.68 -0.55
C GLN A 226 2.87 -4.47 -1.86
N PHE A 227 2.41 -5.56 -2.46
CA PHE A 227 1.55 -5.51 -3.64
C PHE A 227 0.15 -5.03 -3.26
N SER A 228 -0.40 -4.14 -4.08
CA SER A 228 -1.83 -3.84 -4.13
C SER A 228 -2.28 -3.73 -5.59
N ILE A 229 -3.54 -4.09 -5.83
CA ILE A 229 -4.19 -3.97 -7.14
C ILE A 229 -4.17 -2.51 -7.62
N SER A 230 -4.28 -1.53 -6.71
CA SER A 230 -4.28 -0.10 -7.05
C SER A 230 -2.89 0.53 -7.22
N THR A 231 -1.80 -0.18 -6.88
CA THR A 231 -0.42 0.33 -7.02
C THR A 231 0.35 -0.51 -8.04
N SER A 232 1.10 -1.52 -7.60
CA SER A 232 1.86 -2.44 -8.47
C SER A 232 0.96 -3.05 -9.54
N GLY A 233 -0.26 -3.46 -9.19
CA GLY A 233 -1.22 -4.02 -10.14
C GLY A 233 -1.58 -3.05 -11.28
N SER A 234 -1.82 -1.77 -10.97
CA SER A 234 -2.12 -0.74 -11.98
C SER A 234 -0.92 -0.50 -12.91
N SER A 235 0.29 -0.33 -12.36
CA SER A 235 1.51 -0.10 -13.16
C SER A 235 1.85 -1.31 -14.05
N LEU A 236 1.70 -2.53 -13.52
CA LEU A 236 1.93 -3.76 -14.28
C LEU A 236 0.90 -3.97 -15.39
N ARG A 237 -0.36 -3.57 -15.19
CA ARG A 237 -1.39 -3.63 -16.24
C ARG A 237 -1.04 -2.72 -17.41
N VAL A 238 -0.64 -1.47 -17.14
CA VAL A 238 -0.19 -0.54 -18.19
C VAL A 238 1.01 -1.12 -18.94
N LEU A 239 1.99 -1.68 -18.22
CA LEU A 239 3.14 -2.32 -18.83
C LEU A 239 2.75 -3.50 -19.73
N GLN A 240 1.80 -4.33 -19.29
CA GLN A 240 1.29 -5.45 -20.07
C GLN A 240 0.59 -4.99 -21.35
N GLU A 241 -0.21 -3.92 -21.28
CA GLU A 241 -0.87 -3.33 -22.44
C GLU A 241 0.16 -2.79 -23.45
N GLU A 242 1.19 -2.09 -22.98
CA GLU A 242 2.27 -1.59 -23.84
C GLU A 242 3.08 -2.71 -24.49
N PHE A 243 3.38 -3.78 -23.74
CA PHE A 243 4.05 -4.97 -24.29
C PHE A 243 3.20 -5.65 -25.36
N ALA A 244 1.87 -5.72 -25.17
CA ALA A 244 0.96 -6.29 -26.14
C ALA A 244 0.83 -5.42 -27.40
N LYS A 245 0.69 -4.09 -27.25
CA LYS A 245 0.59 -3.14 -28.36
C LYS A 245 1.87 -3.10 -29.21
N HIS A 246 3.02 -3.26 -28.59
CA HIS A 246 4.35 -3.16 -29.21
C HIS A 246 5.12 -4.48 -29.17
N SER A 247 4.41 -5.60 -29.35
CA SER A 247 4.96 -6.96 -29.28
C SER A 247 6.11 -7.22 -30.26
N GLU A 248 6.19 -6.46 -31.35
CA GLU A 248 7.31 -6.48 -32.30
C GLU A 248 8.65 -6.03 -31.69
N PHE A 249 8.59 -5.24 -30.61
CA PHE A 249 9.76 -4.74 -29.87
C PHE A 249 9.94 -5.43 -28.52
N TYR A 250 8.86 -5.60 -27.75
CA TYR A 250 8.91 -6.10 -26.37
C TYR A 250 8.50 -7.57 -26.23
N GLY A 251 8.20 -8.25 -27.35
CA GLY A 251 7.84 -9.65 -27.34
C GLY A 251 8.99 -10.56 -26.84
N PRO A 252 8.65 -11.79 -26.40
CA PRO A 252 9.60 -12.71 -25.76
C PRO A 252 10.77 -13.14 -26.67
N GLN A 253 10.63 -12.96 -27.99
CA GLN A 253 11.70 -13.24 -28.96
C GLN A 253 12.75 -12.12 -29.05
N ARG A 254 12.46 -10.92 -28.52
CA ARG A 254 13.30 -9.72 -28.64
C ARG A 254 13.89 -9.28 -27.32
N MET A 255 13.10 -9.35 -26.25
CA MET A 255 13.48 -8.92 -24.92
C MET A 255 13.01 -9.95 -23.90
N PHE A 256 13.96 -10.50 -23.16
CA PHE A 256 13.67 -11.20 -21.92
C PHE A 256 13.23 -10.17 -20.89
N HIS A 257 12.16 -10.43 -20.16
CA HIS A 257 11.79 -9.64 -19.00
C HIS A 257 11.42 -10.51 -17.81
N THR A 258 11.65 -9.99 -16.62
CA THR A 258 11.25 -10.60 -15.36
C THR A 258 10.68 -9.52 -14.45
N VAL A 259 9.59 -9.83 -13.76
CA VAL A 259 8.94 -8.93 -12.81
C VAL A 259 9.28 -9.36 -11.40
N ILE A 260 9.82 -8.44 -10.62
CA ILE A 260 9.90 -8.62 -9.17
C ILE A 260 8.48 -8.41 -8.62
N PRO A 261 7.87 -9.41 -7.94
CA PRO A 261 6.51 -9.33 -7.40
C PRO A 261 6.50 -8.43 -6.14
N SER A 262 5.84 -8.85 -5.06
CA SER A 262 6.03 -8.19 -3.76
C SER A 262 7.37 -8.59 -3.14
N TRP A 263 7.96 -7.69 -2.35
CA TRP A 263 9.27 -7.88 -1.73
C TRP A 263 9.32 -7.34 -0.28
N TYR A 264 8.17 -7.20 0.36
CA TYR A 264 8.00 -6.69 1.73
C TYR A 264 8.71 -7.52 2.81
N ASP A 265 9.07 -8.77 2.52
CA ASP A 265 9.70 -9.69 3.46
C ASP A 265 11.22 -9.83 3.26
N ARG A 266 11.79 -9.06 2.32
CA ARG A 266 13.23 -9.11 2.05
C ARG A 266 14.04 -8.73 3.29
N PRO A 267 15.07 -9.52 3.66
CA PRO A 267 15.83 -9.28 4.89
C PRO A 267 16.50 -7.90 4.96
N GLY A 268 17.01 -7.39 3.84
CA GLY A 268 17.67 -6.09 3.79
C GLY A 268 16.69 -4.95 4.02
N TYR A 269 15.57 -4.95 3.30
CA TYR A 269 14.46 -4.01 3.52
C TYR A 269 13.95 -4.01 4.97
N VAL A 270 13.60 -5.18 5.51
CA VAL A 270 13.11 -5.32 6.90
C VAL A 270 14.13 -4.77 7.90
N LYS A 271 15.41 -5.08 7.70
CA LYS A 271 16.51 -4.60 8.56
C LYS A 271 16.70 -3.09 8.45
N SER A 272 16.64 -2.52 7.24
CA SER A 272 16.75 -1.07 7.04
C SER A 272 15.65 -0.33 7.78
N VAL A 273 14.40 -0.77 7.64
CA VAL A 273 13.28 -0.14 8.35
C VAL A 273 13.44 -0.28 9.86
N ALA A 274 13.82 -1.48 10.36
CA ALA A 274 14.07 -1.68 11.79
C ALA A 274 15.17 -0.77 12.33
N ASN A 275 16.27 -0.57 11.59
CA ASN A 275 17.35 0.34 12.00
C ASN A 275 16.88 1.79 12.11
N LEU A 276 16.08 2.28 11.16
CA LEU A 276 15.53 3.63 11.20
C LEU A 276 14.62 3.83 12.41
N ILE A 277 13.75 2.85 12.70
CA ILE A 277 12.89 2.87 13.90
C ILE A 277 13.74 2.84 15.17
N GLN A 278 14.77 1.99 15.22
CA GLN A 278 15.65 1.87 16.37
C GLN A 278 16.36 3.20 16.67
N ASN A 279 16.83 3.90 15.64
CA ASN A 279 17.45 5.23 15.80
C ASN A 279 16.49 6.23 16.46
N GLU A 280 15.21 6.22 16.08
CA GLU A 280 14.19 7.07 16.72
C GLU A 280 13.83 6.61 18.13
N LEU A 281 13.80 5.31 18.38
CA LEU A 281 13.58 4.76 19.73
C LEU A 281 14.73 5.08 20.71
N ASP A 282 15.95 5.20 20.19
CA ASP A 282 17.15 5.53 20.95
C ASP A 282 17.34 7.03 21.13
N SER A 283 16.65 7.85 20.33
CA SER A 283 16.70 9.30 20.45
C SER A 283 15.83 9.87 21.58
N PHE A 284 15.01 9.04 22.25
CA PHE A 284 14.29 9.42 23.47
C PHE A 284 15.24 9.68 24.64
N THR A 285 15.11 10.83 25.30
CA THR A 285 15.89 11.15 26.50
C THR A 285 15.38 10.39 27.72
N PRO A 286 16.22 10.20 28.76
CA PRO A 286 15.77 9.60 30.01
C PRO A 286 14.56 10.31 30.64
N GLU A 287 14.47 11.64 30.48
CA GLU A 287 13.35 12.45 30.97
C GLU A 287 12.05 12.17 30.20
N GLU A 288 12.10 12.09 28.87
CA GLU A 288 10.95 11.71 28.03
C GLU A 288 10.48 10.29 28.36
N ILE A 289 11.41 9.34 28.55
CA ILE A 289 11.11 7.96 28.95
C ILE A 289 10.40 7.93 30.30
N ALA A 290 10.88 8.72 31.28
CA ALA A 290 10.26 8.82 32.59
C ALA A 290 8.86 9.46 32.52
N GLU A 291 8.66 10.48 31.68
CA GLU A 291 7.36 11.11 31.46
C GLU A 291 6.34 10.14 30.85
N GLY A 292 6.78 9.32 29.89
CA GLY A 292 5.95 8.30 29.23
C GLY A 292 5.65 7.07 30.08
N THR A 293 6.23 6.95 31.27
CA THR A 293 6.02 5.80 32.16
C THR A 293 5.15 6.18 33.35
N SER A 294 4.02 5.50 33.53
CA SER A 294 3.18 5.67 34.71
C SER A 294 2.61 4.33 35.19
N ALA A 295 1.99 4.33 36.38
CA ALA A 295 1.32 3.13 36.91
C ALA A 295 0.22 2.60 35.98
N TRP A 296 -0.36 3.48 35.15
CA TRP A 296 -1.44 3.15 34.22
C TRP A 296 -0.94 2.94 32.78
N GLN A 297 0.31 3.33 32.49
CA GLN A 297 1.00 3.15 31.22
C GLN A 297 2.45 2.71 31.48
N PRO A 298 2.69 1.41 31.74
CA PRO A 298 4.01 0.92 32.16
C PRO A 298 5.01 0.80 31.00
N ILE A 299 4.53 0.85 29.75
CA ILE A 299 5.37 0.74 28.56
C ILE A 299 5.80 2.15 28.14
N PRO A 300 7.11 2.47 28.21
CA PRO A 300 7.58 3.83 28.01
C PRO A 300 7.55 4.30 26.57
N LYS A 301 7.63 3.40 25.57
CA LYS A 301 7.81 3.77 24.16
C LYS A 301 6.83 3.02 23.26
N HIS A 302 6.31 3.72 22.27
CA HIS A 302 5.40 3.16 21.29
C HIS A 302 5.87 3.39 19.86
N VAL A 303 5.58 2.44 18.99
CA VAL A 303 5.80 2.53 17.54
C VAL A 303 4.44 2.36 16.86
N LEU A 304 4.06 3.27 15.99
CA LEU A 304 2.86 3.18 15.16
C LEU A 304 3.26 3.10 13.70
N PHE A 305 3.08 1.92 13.09
CA PHE A 305 3.15 1.79 11.64
C PHE A 305 1.90 2.41 11.02
N SER A 306 2.10 3.41 10.15
CA SER A 306 1.05 4.03 9.35
C SER A 306 1.23 3.61 7.90
N ALA A 307 0.30 2.80 7.40
CA ALA A 307 0.25 2.36 6.00
C ALA A 307 -0.85 3.13 5.25
N HIS A 308 -0.69 3.39 3.95
CA HIS A 308 -1.78 3.97 3.17
C HIS A 308 -3.01 3.06 3.20
N GLY A 309 -4.18 3.62 3.49
CA GLY A 309 -5.42 2.85 3.48
C GLY A 309 -5.78 2.40 2.06
N VAL A 310 -6.53 1.30 1.96
CA VAL A 310 -7.22 0.92 0.72
C VAL A 310 -8.70 0.71 1.00
N PRO A 311 -9.59 0.89 0.01
CA PRO A 311 -10.99 0.52 0.16
C PRO A 311 -11.12 -0.93 0.65
N ALA A 312 -11.99 -1.18 1.63
CA ALA A 312 -12.19 -2.53 2.17
C ALA A 312 -12.63 -3.54 1.10
N SER A 313 -13.33 -3.07 0.07
CA SER A 313 -13.74 -3.86 -1.09
C SER A 313 -12.56 -4.43 -1.89
N TYR A 314 -11.37 -3.84 -1.83
CA TYR A 314 -10.18 -4.40 -2.50
C TYR A 314 -9.71 -5.66 -1.78
N ILE A 315 -9.69 -5.63 -0.45
CA ILE A 315 -9.38 -6.79 0.38
C ILE A 315 -10.42 -7.90 0.17
N GLU A 316 -11.71 -7.55 0.11
CA GLU A 316 -12.78 -8.50 -0.22
C GLU A 316 -12.63 -9.11 -1.62
N ALA A 317 -12.04 -8.37 -2.55
CA ALA A 317 -11.74 -8.82 -3.92
C ALA A 317 -10.46 -9.67 -4.02
N GLY A 318 -9.75 -9.89 -2.91
CA GLY A 318 -8.55 -10.73 -2.84
C GLY A 318 -7.22 -9.98 -2.91
N ASP A 319 -7.22 -8.65 -2.72
CA ASP A 319 -5.97 -7.88 -2.65
C ASP A 319 -5.13 -8.32 -1.43
N PRO A 320 -3.86 -8.76 -1.63
CA PRO A 320 -3.00 -9.28 -0.56
C PRO A 320 -2.45 -8.18 0.36
N TYR A 321 -2.63 -6.91 0.02
CA TYR A 321 -1.96 -5.77 0.65
C TYR A 321 -2.03 -5.79 2.18
N LYS A 322 -3.21 -6.03 2.75
CA LYS A 322 -3.41 -6.09 4.20
C LYS A 322 -2.54 -7.18 4.84
N ALA A 323 -2.57 -8.39 4.28
CA ALA A 323 -1.82 -9.53 4.83
C ALA A 323 -0.31 -9.30 4.71
N GLN A 324 0.14 -8.69 3.61
CA GLN A 324 1.55 -8.36 3.40
C GLN A 324 2.03 -7.25 4.35
N ILE A 325 1.21 -6.22 4.61
CA ILE A 325 1.49 -5.19 5.63
C ILE A 325 1.60 -5.83 7.02
N GLU A 326 0.64 -6.69 7.39
CA GLU A 326 0.64 -7.37 8.69
C GLU A 326 1.88 -8.26 8.88
N ASP A 327 2.25 -9.07 7.89
CA ASP A 327 3.47 -9.90 7.94
C ASP A 327 4.75 -9.06 7.96
N CYS A 328 4.82 -7.99 7.15
CA CYS A 328 5.93 -7.05 7.14
C CYS A 328 6.15 -6.41 8.53
N VAL A 329 5.07 -5.96 9.18
CA VAL A 329 5.13 -5.35 10.51
C VAL A 329 5.60 -6.36 11.55
N GLU A 330 5.12 -7.60 11.53
CA GLU A 330 5.58 -8.62 12.48
C GLU A 330 7.06 -8.97 12.28
N ARG A 331 7.56 -9.00 11.03
CA ARG A 331 8.99 -9.21 10.73
C ARG A 331 9.87 -8.08 11.24
N ILE A 332 9.44 -6.83 11.06
CA ILE A 332 10.17 -5.66 11.57
C ILE A 332 10.14 -5.65 13.09
N LYS A 333 8.96 -5.88 13.69
CA LYS A 333 8.77 -5.97 15.15
C LYS A 333 9.65 -7.03 15.79
N ALA A 334 9.93 -8.14 15.10
CA ALA A 334 10.85 -9.17 15.59
C ALA A 334 12.32 -8.70 15.71
N LEU A 335 12.68 -7.57 15.09
CA LEU A 335 14.00 -6.94 15.19
C LEU A 335 14.03 -5.74 16.16
N LEU A 336 12.88 -5.35 16.72
CA LEU A 336 12.75 -4.26 17.68
C LEU A 336 12.70 -4.80 19.12
N PRO A 337 12.95 -3.96 20.14
CA PRO A 337 12.74 -4.35 21.52
C PRO A 337 11.30 -4.83 21.74
N SER A 338 11.14 -5.86 22.55
CA SER A 338 9.85 -6.43 22.91
C SER A 338 9.03 -5.51 23.84
N GLU A 339 7.76 -5.86 24.05
CA GLU A 339 6.90 -5.17 25.01
C GLU A 339 7.45 -5.29 26.44
N GLU A 340 8.09 -6.42 26.77
CA GLU A 340 8.80 -6.64 28.05
C GLU A 340 10.03 -5.74 28.19
N GLU A 341 10.67 -5.39 27.07
CA GLU A 341 11.79 -4.45 26.99
C GLU A 341 11.33 -2.99 26.85
N GLY A 342 10.02 -2.74 26.93
CA GLY A 342 9.43 -1.41 27.03
C GLY A 342 9.06 -0.76 25.70
N VAL A 343 8.88 -1.52 24.62
CA VAL A 343 8.40 -1.00 23.33
C VAL A 343 7.14 -1.74 22.87
N LYS A 344 6.07 -1.00 22.59
CA LYS A 344 4.83 -1.57 22.03
C LYS A 344 4.57 -1.08 20.61
N VAL A 345 4.28 -2.03 19.73
CA VAL A 345 4.01 -1.80 18.31
C VAL A 345 2.50 -1.78 18.04
N HIS A 346 2.08 -0.85 17.18
CA HIS A 346 0.73 -0.67 16.68
C HIS A 346 0.74 -0.56 15.14
N LEU A 347 -0.40 -0.84 14.51
CA LEU A 347 -0.61 -0.69 13.06
C LEU A 347 -1.91 0.08 12.82
N SER A 348 -1.86 1.06 11.93
CA SER A 348 -3.02 1.81 11.43
C SER A 348 -2.91 2.10 9.94
N PHE A 349 -4.03 2.56 9.38
CA PHE A 349 -4.17 2.89 7.97
C PHE A 349 -4.60 4.36 7.80
N GLN A 350 -3.86 5.12 6.99
CA GLN A 350 -4.05 6.56 6.78
C GLN A 350 -4.79 6.90 5.48
N SER A 351 -5.00 8.21 5.25
CA SER A 351 -5.43 8.79 3.98
C SER A 351 -6.77 8.28 3.42
N ARG A 352 -7.74 7.92 4.28
CA ARG A 352 -9.09 7.52 3.84
C ARG A 352 -9.78 8.68 3.11
N VAL A 353 -10.36 8.42 1.93
CA VAL A 353 -11.12 9.42 1.17
C VAL A 353 -12.53 8.98 0.81
N GLY A 354 -13.47 9.91 0.96
CA GLY A 354 -14.87 9.68 0.62
C GLY A 354 -15.61 8.80 1.65
N PRO A 355 -16.89 8.49 1.38
CA PRO A 355 -17.81 7.80 2.28
C PRO A 355 -17.77 6.27 2.19
N VAL A 356 -16.92 5.68 1.34
CA VAL A 356 -16.77 4.22 1.29
C VAL A 356 -16.03 3.73 2.53
N GLU A 357 -16.18 2.45 2.86
CA GLU A 357 -15.42 1.86 3.96
C GLU A 357 -13.98 1.57 3.54
N TRP A 358 -13.04 1.99 4.38
CA TRP A 358 -11.61 1.80 4.19
C TRP A 358 -11.07 0.80 5.21
N LEU A 359 -9.86 0.32 4.95
CA LEU A 359 -9.17 -0.58 5.86
C LEU A 359 -8.94 0.09 7.22
N ARG A 360 -9.21 -0.67 8.29
CA ARG A 360 -9.11 -0.24 9.69
C ARG A 360 -7.97 -0.96 10.41
N PRO A 361 -7.44 -0.41 11.52
CA PRO A 361 -7.89 0.82 12.21
C PRO A 361 -7.36 2.10 11.54
N TYR A 362 -8.09 3.21 11.64
CA TYR A 362 -7.70 4.46 11.00
C TYR A 362 -6.69 5.24 11.84
N THR A 363 -5.66 5.82 11.21
CA THR A 363 -4.61 6.57 11.93
C THR A 363 -5.19 7.74 12.74
N ASP A 364 -6.19 8.43 12.20
CA ASP A 364 -6.92 9.53 12.87
C ASP A 364 -7.82 9.08 14.04
N ASP A 365 -8.14 7.80 14.15
CA ASP A 365 -8.83 7.22 15.32
C ASP A 365 -7.83 6.64 16.34
N VAL A 366 -6.72 6.06 15.86
CA VAL A 366 -5.70 5.41 16.71
C VAL A 366 -4.92 6.43 17.53
N LEU A 367 -4.55 7.57 16.95
CA LEU A 367 -3.78 8.61 17.66
C LEU A 367 -4.51 9.16 18.90
N PRO A 368 -5.78 9.59 18.80
CA PRO A 368 -6.57 9.94 19.99
C PRO A 368 -6.66 8.81 21.01
N SER A 369 -6.91 7.58 20.56
CA SER A 369 -7.01 6.43 21.46
C SER A 369 -5.73 6.14 22.23
N LEU A 370 -4.55 6.31 21.61
CA LEU A 370 -3.26 6.19 22.29
C LEU A 370 -3.04 7.32 23.29
N GLY A 371 -3.42 8.55 22.93
CA GLY A 371 -3.40 9.69 23.84
C GLY A 371 -4.26 9.48 25.09
N GLU A 372 -5.48 8.96 24.92
CA GLU A 372 -6.40 8.59 26.02
C GLU A 372 -5.83 7.49 26.93
N GLN A 373 -5.04 6.57 26.36
CA GLN A 373 -4.31 5.54 27.12
C GLN A 373 -3.09 6.11 27.88
N GLY A 374 -2.78 7.40 27.71
CA GLY A 374 -1.67 8.06 28.38
C GLY A 374 -0.32 7.88 27.69
N VAL A 375 -0.30 7.42 26.43
CA VAL A 375 0.94 7.34 25.64
C VAL A 375 1.52 8.73 25.43
N LYS A 376 2.81 8.90 25.75
CA LYS A 376 3.56 10.15 25.55
C LYS A 376 4.62 10.07 24.45
N ASN A 377 5.25 8.91 24.33
CA ASN A 377 6.41 8.68 23.48
C ASN A 377 6.02 7.82 22.28
N LEU A 378 5.94 8.42 21.10
CA LEU A 378 5.49 7.75 19.90
C LEU A 378 6.45 7.98 18.72
N VAL A 379 6.86 6.88 18.09
CA VAL A 379 7.51 6.87 16.77
C VAL A 379 6.48 6.46 15.72
N VAL A 380 6.21 7.31 14.75
CA VAL A 380 5.34 6.97 13.60
C VAL A 380 6.19 6.54 12.41
N VAL A 381 5.80 5.43 11.77
CA VAL A 381 6.57 4.79 10.71
C VAL A 381 5.75 4.72 9.42
N PRO A 382 6.12 5.46 8.36
CA PRO A 382 5.51 5.28 7.05
C PRO A 382 6.02 3.98 6.41
N ILE A 383 5.18 2.95 6.35
CA ILE A 383 5.62 1.60 5.94
C ILE A 383 5.30 1.25 4.48
N SER A 384 4.34 1.95 3.87
CA SER A 384 3.81 1.62 2.54
C SER A 384 4.58 2.22 1.37
N PHE A 385 5.61 3.03 1.63
CA PHE A 385 6.43 3.70 0.61
C PHE A 385 7.90 3.75 1.01
N VAL A 386 8.77 3.83 0.01
CA VAL A 386 10.24 3.75 0.18
C VAL A 386 10.93 5.11 0.13
N SER A 387 10.20 6.18 -0.17
CA SER A 387 10.75 7.54 -0.35
C SER A 387 9.82 8.56 0.29
N GLU A 388 10.36 9.69 0.71
CA GLU A 388 9.52 10.81 1.16
C GLU A 388 8.59 11.28 0.03
N HIS A 389 7.39 11.66 0.42
CA HIS A 389 6.34 12.16 -0.46
C HIS A 389 5.32 12.94 0.37
N ILE A 390 4.22 13.38 -0.25
CA ILE A 390 3.24 14.26 0.42
C ILE A 390 2.65 13.64 1.69
N GLU A 391 2.38 12.33 1.70
CA GLU A 391 1.76 11.68 2.87
C GLU A 391 2.72 11.59 4.06
N THR A 392 4.04 11.58 3.83
CA THR A 392 5.01 11.60 4.94
C THR A 392 5.28 13.01 5.43
N LEU A 393 5.55 13.93 4.51
CA LEU A 393 6.02 15.29 4.83
C LEU A 393 4.90 16.26 5.22
N GLU A 394 3.67 16.00 4.79
CA GLU A 394 2.52 16.83 5.11
C GLU A 394 1.54 16.10 6.03
N GLU A 395 1.01 14.95 5.62
CA GLU A 395 -0.02 14.26 6.41
C GLU A 395 0.55 13.74 7.75
N ILE A 396 1.70 13.05 7.75
CA ILE A 396 2.30 12.58 9.00
C ILE A 396 2.97 13.70 9.79
N ASP A 397 3.88 14.46 9.17
CA ASP A 397 4.70 15.45 9.87
C ASP A 397 3.94 16.72 10.31
N ILE A 398 2.80 17.03 9.67
CA ILE A 398 1.95 18.19 10.00
C ILE A 398 0.62 17.72 10.59
N GLU A 399 -0.28 17.11 9.81
CA GLU A 399 -1.65 16.84 10.25
C GLU A 399 -1.70 15.86 11.45
N TYR A 400 -1.04 14.70 11.35
CA TYR A 400 -1.05 13.70 12.41
C TYR A 400 -0.18 14.07 13.60
N ARG A 401 0.92 14.80 13.38
CA ARG A 401 1.72 15.34 14.48
C ARG A 401 0.90 16.31 15.33
N GLU A 402 0.14 17.21 14.71
CA GLU A 402 -0.78 18.11 15.41
C GLU A 402 -1.83 17.31 16.20
N LEU A 403 -2.50 16.36 15.55
CA LEU A 403 -3.49 15.49 16.21
C LEU A 403 -2.91 14.72 17.40
N ALA A 404 -1.69 14.21 17.28
CA ALA A 404 -1.02 13.47 18.36
C ALA A 404 -0.72 14.38 19.56
N LEU A 405 -0.19 15.59 19.31
CA LEU A 405 0.08 16.57 20.35
C LEU A 405 -1.21 17.00 21.07
N GLU A 406 -2.30 17.25 20.32
CA GLU A 406 -3.62 17.57 20.87
C GLU A 406 -4.20 16.42 21.70
N SER A 407 -3.92 15.18 21.30
CA SER A 407 -4.31 13.96 22.01
C SER A 407 -3.45 13.70 23.26
N GLY A 408 -2.40 14.49 23.49
CA GLY A 408 -1.54 14.40 24.67
C GLY A 408 -0.30 13.53 24.49
N ILE A 409 0.05 13.13 23.26
CA ILE A 409 1.32 12.48 22.92
C ILE A 409 2.37 13.59 22.75
N THR A 410 3.17 13.86 23.79
CA THR A 410 4.06 15.03 23.86
C THR A 410 5.38 14.85 23.12
N ASN A 411 5.87 13.61 23.02
CA ASN A 411 7.19 13.27 22.50
C ASN A 411 7.04 12.49 21.19
N TRP A 412 6.75 13.23 20.12
CA TRP A 412 6.53 12.71 18.77
C TRP A 412 7.84 12.61 17.98
N ARG A 413 8.03 11.46 17.32
CA ARG A 413 9.07 11.22 16.31
C ARG A 413 8.44 10.58 15.07
N ARG A 414 9.01 10.86 13.91
CA ARG A 414 8.69 10.12 12.68
C ARG A 414 9.95 9.42 12.20
N SER A 415 9.87 8.12 11.94
CA SER A 415 10.93 7.41 11.22
C SER A 415 11.01 7.96 9.80
N PRO A 416 12.22 8.33 9.31
CA PRO A 416 12.37 8.73 7.91
C PRO A 416 11.93 7.59 6.99
N ALA A 417 11.52 7.94 5.77
CA ALA A 417 11.40 6.94 4.70
C ALA A 417 12.80 6.40 4.34
N LEU A 418 12.86 5.25 3.67
CA LEU A 418 14.14 4.62 3.33
C LEU A 418 15.04 5.51 2.48
N ASN A 419 14.47 6.29 1.55
CA ASN A 419 15.19 7.22 0.69
C ASN A 419 16.42 6.54 0.06
N THR A 420 17.62 6.94 0.45
CA THR A 420 18.88 6.36 -0.05
C THR A 420 19.64 5.59 1.04
N ASP A 421 18.94 4.96 1.98
CA ASP A 421 19.56 4.09 2.99
C ASP A 421 20.46 3.04 2.32
N ALA A 422 21.72 2.95 2.76
CA ALA A 422 22.71 2.11 2.10
C ALA A 422 22.38 0.61 2.18
N THR A 423 21.78 0.16 3.29
CA THR A 423 21.38 -1.25 3.44
C THR A 423 20.22 -1.58 2.50
N PHE A 424 19.30 -0.65 2.28
CA PHE A 424 18.20 -0.81 1.35
C PHE A 424 18.68 -0.77 -0.11
N ILE A 425 19.57 0.16 -0.47
CA ILE A 425 20.17 0.22 -1.81
C ILE A 425 20.88 -1.10 -2.16
N ASP A 426 21.64 -1.65 -1.21
CA ASP A 426 22.30 -2.94 -1.39
C ASP A 426 21.27 -4.08 -1.56
N ASP A 427 20.18 -4.08 -0.80
CA ASP A 427 19.12 -5.07 -0.97
C ASP A 427 18.37 -4.92 -2.30
N MET A 428 18.21 -3.70 -2.81
CA MET A 428 17.68 -3.46 -4.17
C MET A 428 18.60 -4.08 -5.23
N ALA A 429 19.92 -3.96 -5.07
CA ALA A 429 20.89 -4.58 -5.97
C ALA A 429 20.84 -6.11 -5.86
N ASP A 430 20.82 -6.65 -4.64
CA ASP A 430 20.69 -8.09 -4.40
C ASP A 430 19.39 -8.62 -5.04
N MET A 431 18.27 -7.91 -4.89
CA MET A 431 16.97 -8.26 -5.47
C MET A 431 16.98 -8.30 -7.00
N VAL A 432 17.62 -7.33 -7.65
CA VAL A 432 17.76 -7.33 -9.11
C VAL A 432 18.68 -8.46 -9.58
N ALA A 433 19.77 -8.74 -8.86
CA ALA A 433 20.67 -9.84 -9.16
C ALA A 433 19.97 -11.21 -9.00
N ASP A 434 19.18 -11.39 -7.94
CA ASP A 434 18.35 -12.59 -7.73
C ASP A 434 17.39 -12.79 -8.91
N ALA A 435 16.64 -11.75 -9.28
CA ALA A 435 15.66 -11.81 -10.37
C ALA A 435 16.27 -12.16 -11.74
N LEU A 436 17.54 -11.79 -11.98
CA LEU A 436 18.27 -12.15 -13.21
C LEU A 436 18.74 -13.61 -13.22
N ASN A 437 18.89 -14.24 -12.05
CA ASN A 437 19.36 -15.62 -11.91
C ASN A 437 18.21 -16.64 -11.72
N GLU A 438 17.03 -16.16 -11.32
CA GLU A 438 15.83 -16.97 -11.14
C GLU A 438 15.05 -17.17 -12.46
N PRO A 439 14.14 -18.18 -12.52
CA PRO A 439 13.22 -18.32 -13.63
C PRO A 439 12.42 -17.03 -13.86
N SER A 440 12.27 -16.61 -15.12
CA SER A 440 11.52 -15.41 -15.45
C SER A 440 10.11 -15.45 -14.88
N GLN A 441 9.73 -14.37 -14.20
CA GLN A 441 8.34 -14.14 -13.85
C GLN A 441 7.73 -13.16 -14.84
N SER A 442 6.77 -13.64 -15.63
CA SER A 442 5.95 -12.77 -16.46
C SER A 442 5.09 -11.83 -15.61
N ILE A 443 4.57 -10.77 -16.23
CA ILE A 443 3.64 -9.84 -15.55
C ILE A 443 2.41 -10.57 -14.99
N THR A 444 1.87 -11.55 -15.73
CA THR A 444 0.71 -12.32 -15.27
C THR A 444 1.08 -13.21 -14.09
N GLU A 445 2.22 -13.89 -14.14
CA GLU A 445 2.69 -14.72 -13.03
C GLU A 445 2.95 -13.89 -11.77
N ALA A 446 3.57 -12.71 -11.88
CA ALA A 446 3.76 -11.82 -10.74
C ALA A 446 2.43 -11.34 -10.16
N CYS A 447 1.45 -10.96 -10.97
CA CYS A 447 0.12 -10.59 -10.49
C CYS A 447 -0.61 -11.77 -9.82
N VAL A 448 -0.46 -12.99 -10.35
CA VAL A 448 -1.05 -14.21 -9.77
C VAL A 448 -0.35 -14.60 -8.46
N ALA A 449 0.98 -14.57 -8.42
CA ALA A 449 1.78 -14.86 -7.23
C ALA A 449 1.39 -13.96 -6.05
N ASN A 450 1.06 -12.69 -6.34
CA ASN A 450 0.61 -11.76 -5.32
C ASN A 450 -0.85 -11.99 -4.89
N ASN A 451 -1.76 -12.34 -5.81
CA ASN A 451 -3.18 -12.54 -5.48
C ASN A 451 -3.50 -13.91 -4.87
N VAL A 452 -2.58 -14.87 -4.88
CA VAL A 452 -2.82 -16.22 -4.37
C VAL A 452 -2.23 -16.37 -2.96
N GLY A 453 -3.09 -16.16 -1.96
CA GLY A 453 -2.84 -16.74 -0.63
C GLY A 453 -2.86 -18.27 -0.73
N ASN A 454 -1.72 -18.92 -0.51
CA ASN A 454 -1.53 -20.38 -0.33
C ASN A 454 -2.46 -21.26 -1.18
N LEU A 455 -2.18 -21.40 -2.48
CA LEU A 455 -2.51 -22.64 -3.19
C LEU A 455 -1.28 -23.54 -3.12
N GLU A 456 -1.34 -24.58 -2.28
CA GLU A 456 -0.47 -25.75 -2.44
C GLU A 456 -0.57 -26.21 -3.89
N LEU A 457 0.51 -26.01 -4.66
CA LEU A 457 0.72 -26.70 -5.92
C LEU A 457 0.80 -28.19 -5.59
N LYS A 458 -0.33 -28.89 -5.70
CA LYS A 458 -0.30 -30.34 -5.77
C LYS A 458 0.59 -30.71 -6.95
N SER A 459 1.73 -31.31 -6.63
CA SER A 459 2.58 -31.97 -7.60
C SER A 459 1.72 -32.93 -8.40
N VAL A 460 1.46 -32.58 -9.66
CA VAL A 460 0.85 -33.51 -10.60
C VAL A 460 1.93 -34.50 -10.98
N SER A 461 2.03 -35.55 -10.16
CA SER A 461 2.65 -36.80 -10.57
C SER A 461 1.81 -37.36 -11.71
N ASN A 462 2.25 -37.14 -12.93
CA ASN A 462 2.32 -38.15 -13.99
C ASN A 462 3.07 -37.53 -15.18
N GLN A 463 4.30 -38.02 -15.36
CA GLN A 463 5.01 -37.93 -16.61
C GLN A 463 4.22 -38.71 -17.67
N GLU A 464 4.36 -38.25 -18.92
CA GLU A 464 3.76 -38.74 -20.16
C GLU A 464 2.52 -37.94 -20.61
N GLU A 465 2.66 -37.37 -21.82
CA GLU A 465 1.72 -36.52 -22.58
C GLU A 465 1.70 -35.00 -22.29
N ILE A 466 2.83 -34.33 -22.51
CA ILE A 466 2.83 -32.97 -23.08
C ILE A 466 3.84 -32.92 -24.23
N SER A 467 3.41 -33.38 -25.40
CA SER A 467 4.03 -33.05 -26.68
C SER A 467 2.98 -32.49 -27.62
N SER A 468 3.33 -31.40 -28.30
CA SER A 468 2.60 -30.81 -29.44
C SER A 468 1.18 -30.30 -29.15
N ALA A 469 1.07 -29.15 -28.50
CA ALA A 469 0.04 -28.17 -28.84
C ALA A 469 0.60 -26.76 -28.62
N GLY A 470 0.48 -25.93 -29.66
CA GLY A 470 1.18 -24.67 -29.79
C GLY A 470 0.86 -23.62 -28.74
N VAL A 471 1.81 -22.71 -28.62
CA VAL A 471 1.69 -21.35 -28.08
C VAL A 471 0.46 -20.68 -28.69
N LEU A 472 -0.63 -20.64 -27.92
CA LEU A 472 -1.77 -19.75 -28.12
C LEU A 472 -2.06 -19.09 -26.77
N GLY A 473 -1.52 -17.89 -26.61
CA GLY A 473 -1.80 -16.98 -25.49
C GLY A 473 -2.18 -15.59 -26.00
N VAL A 474 -2.87 -15.51 -27.15
CA VAL A 474 -3.74 -14.39 -27.49
C VAL A 474 -5.12 -15.01 -27.68
N GLY A 475 -5.86 -15.09 -26.59
CA GLY A 475 -7.21 -15.60 -26.55
C GLY A 475 -7.97 -14.78 -25.52
N TYR A 476 -8.72 -13.81 -26.01
CA TYR A 476 -9.91 -13.35 -25.31
C TYR A 476 -10.83 -14.57 -25.21
N ASP A 477 -11.06 -15.07 -23.99
CA ASP A 477 -12.12 -16.02 -23.71
C ASP A 477 -12.84 -15.58 -22.43
N ASP A 478 -14.11 -15.26 -22.63
CA ASP A 478 -15.13 -15.07 -21.60
C ASP A 478 -15.28 -16.38 -20.82
N ASP A 479 -14.51 -16.61 -19.75
CA ASP A 479 -14.94 -17.49 -18.64
C ASP A 479 -14.06 -17.47 -17.37
N LEU A 480 -13.45 -16.34 -17.02
CA LEU A 480 -12.98 -16.06 -15.65
C LEU A 480 -14.09 -15.49 -14.74
N ALA A 481 -15.36 -15.68 -15.12
CA ALA A 481 -16.51 -15.45 -14.26
C ALA A 481 -16.78 -16.67 -13.35
N GLY A 482 -15.74 -17.16 -12.67
CA GLY A 482 -15.73 -18.42 -11.95
C GLY A 482 -15.64 -18.30 -10.42
N ARG A 483 -16.60 -17.57 -9.81
CA ARG A 483 -16.93 -17.54 -8.36
C ARG A 483 -16.09 -16.65 -7.43
N ALA A 484 -16.31 -15.34 -7.56
CA ALA A 484 -16.65 -14.51 -6.40
C ALA A 484 -18.01 -13.84 -6.68
N LYS A 485 -19.11 -14.51 -6.30
CA LYS A 485 -20.44 -13.88 -6.34
C LYS A 485 -20.54 -12.95 -5.12
N LEU A 486 -20.12 -11.70 -5.27
CA LEU A 486 -20.60 -10.62 -4.39
C LEU A 486 -22.14 -10.65 -4.44
N ARG A 487 -22.79 -10.56 -3.28
CA ARG A 487 -24.26 -10.59 -3.25
C ARG A 487 -24.77 -9.42 -4.08
N LYS A 488 -25.82 -9.62 -4.89
CA LYS A 488 -26.42 -8.53 -5.70
C LYS A 488 -26.74 -7.27 -4.87
N GLY A 489 -26.97 -7.42 -3.56
CA GLY A 489 -27.15 -6.31 -2.63
C GLY A 489 -25.88 -5.48 -2.37
N GLU A 490 -24.68 -6.09 -2.33
CA GLU A 490 -23.40 -5.40 -2.09
C GLU A 490 -22.95 -4.60 -3.31
N LEU A 491 -23.14 -5.15 -4.52
CA LEU A 491 -22.95 -4.41 -5.78
C LEU A 491 -23.93 -3.24 -5.92
N PHE A 492 -25.15 -3.39 -5.42
CA PHE A 492 -26.12 -2.30 -5.40
C PHE A 492 -25.77 -1.24 -4.36
N ASN A 493 -25.32 -1.64 -3.17
CA ASN A 493 -24.90 -0.73 -2.10
C ASN A 493 -23.64 0.06 -2.48
N GLY A 494 -22.63 -0.58 -3.11
CA GLY A 494 -21.45 0.12 -3.63
C GLY A 494 -21.80 1.10 -4.76
N ARG A 495 -22.77 0.77 -5.62
CA ARG A 495 -23.28 1.68 -6.66
C ARG A 495 -24.06 2.85 -6.06
N ILE A 496 -24.86 2.62 -5.01
CA ILE A 496 -25.55 3.70 -4.28
C ILE A 496 -24.53 4.57 -3.53
N ALA A 497 -23.48 4.00 -2.94
CA ALA A 497 -22.42 4.76 -2.28
C ALA A 497 -21.70 5.69 -3.28
N MET A 498 -21.39 5.21 -4.48
CA MET A 498 -20.79 6.04 -5.55
C MET A 498 -21.75 7.10 -6.07
N ILE A 499 -23.06 6.80 -6.20
CA ILE A 499 -24.07 7.82 -6.49
C ILE A 499 -24.12 8.85 -5.36
N GLY A 500 -23.98 8.42 -4.10
CA GLY A 500 -23.86 9.29 -2.93
C GLY A 500 -22.64 10.19 -3.02
N ILE A 501 -21.47 9.68 -3.43
CA ILE A 501 -20.25 10.48 -3.63
C ILE A 501 -20.47 11.51 -4.73
N VAL A 502 -20.95 11.07 -5.89
CA VAL A 502 -21.16 11.97 -7.03
C VAL A 502 -22.22 13.01 -6.69
N ALA A 503 -23.30 12.63 -6.00
CA ALA A 503 -24.36 13.53 -5.56
C ALA A 503 -23.88 14.50 -4.47
N THR A 504 -23.12 14.03 -3.48
CA THR A 504 -22.51 14.88 -2.46
C THR A 504 -21.52 15.86 -3.08
N CYS A 505 -20.65 15.40 -3.98
CA CYS A 505 -19.78 16.26 -4.75
C CYS A 505 -20.57 17.26 -5.60
N LEU A 506 -21.70 16.87 -6.22
CA LEU A 506 -22.57 17.78 -6.97
C LEU A 506 -23.30 18.79 -6.08
N ILE A 507 -23.77 18.38 -4.90
CA ILE A 507 -24.45 19.25 -3.94
C ILE A 507 -23.45 20.24 -3.36
N GLU A 508 -22.23 19.82 -3.04
CA GLU A 508 -21.15 20.71 -2.66
C GLU A 508 -20.71 21.63 -3.81
N LEU A 509 -20.83 21.18 -5.07
CA LEU A 509 -20.57 21.98 -6.26
C LEU A 509 -21.60 23.09 -6.46
N LEU A 510 -22.88 22.80 -6.18
CA LEU A 510 -23.98 23.75 -6.31
C LEU A 510 -24.13 24.68 -5.10
N SER A 511 -23.72 24.24 -3.90
CA SER A 511 -23.89 25.01 -2.66
C SER A 511 -22.67 25.80 -2.22
N GLY A 512 -21.49 25.51 -2.78
CA GLY A 512 -20.24 26.21 -2.43
C GLY A 512 -19.76 25.98 -0.99
N LYS A 513 -20.31 24.98 -0.29
CA LYS A 513 -19.95 24.63 1.09
C LYS A 513 -19.63 23.12 1.20
N PRO A 514 -18.71 22.71 2.09
CA PRO A 514 -18.48 21.30 2.40
C PRO A 514 -19.75 20.67 3.00
N PHE A 515 -20.08 19.44 2.61
CA PHE A 515 -21.26 18.71 3.06
C PHE A 515 -21.26 18.44 4.57
N ILE A 516 -20.07 18.43 5.18
CA ILE A 516 -19.83 18.28 6.62
C ILE A 516 -20.48 19.40 7.46
N HIS A 517 -20.77 20.57 6.88
CA HIS A 517 -21.46 21.69 7.57
C HIS A 517 -22.98 21.72 7.37
N LEU A 518 -23.57 20.79 6.61
CA LEU A 518 -25.03 20.68 6.47
C LEU A 518 -25.68 19.86 7.61
N PHE A 519 -24.87 19.13 8.39
CA PHE A 519 -25.32 18.29 9.50
C PHE A 519 -24.68 18.64 10.86
N SER A 520 -23.89 19.72 10.95
CA SER A 520 -23.48 20.30 12.23
C SER A 520 -24.68 21.00 12.88
N TRP A 521 -25.40 20.25 13.70
CA TRP A 521 -26.36 20.75 14.69
C TRP A 521 -25.68 21.01 16.02
#